data_AF-A0A7K3L6C7-F1
#
_entry.id   AF-A0A7K3L6C7-F1
#
_cell.length_a   1.000
_cell.length_b   1.000
_cell.length_c   1.000
_cell.angle_alpha   90.00
_cell.angle_beta   90.00
_cell.angle_gamma   90.00
#
_symmetry.space_group_name_H-M   'P 1'
#
loop_
_entity.id
_entity.type
_entity.pdbx_description
1 polymer ?
#
loop_
_entity_poly.entity_id
_entity_poly.type
_entity_poly.pdbx_seq_one_letter_code
_entity_poly.pdbx_strand_id
1 'polypeptide(L)'
;MGRVAEVVHLVGEVGCAPDLRLDALFDKIVRKRRGGYCFELNKLFEALLVALGYDARPCLARSADVPGQRDPINHRGLLVSVEGVLASADVGYGGPAPGGPLRLEASGPQGVGGECFEAVRLDEAWWRVDRFRASTGERLGVLELCIARVEDEDFAALNLACSLPGTEFREQDLVNMRTTDGHVALTGWRLVIRSGASRRCLELGETEVDEVLRRFFGLSY
;
A
#
# COMPACT_ATOMS: atom_id res chain seq x y z
N MET A 1 -6.93 -19.44 -4.54
CA MET A 1 -6.28 -18.37 -3.75
C MET A 1 -6.41 -17.09 -4.56
N GLY A 2 -7.25 -16.15 -4.11
CA GLY A 2 -7.60 -14.94 -4.88
C GLY A 2 -6.42 -13.99 -4.99
N ARG A 3 -6.21 -13.42 -6.19
CA ARG A 3 -5.22 -12.37 -6.43
C ARG A 3 -5.85 -11.04 -6.04
N VAL A 4 -5.29 -10.32 -5.07
CA VAL A 4 -5.70 -8.95 -4.75
C VAL A 4 -4.68 -8.02 -5.43
N ALA A 5 -5.14 -7.27 -6.42
CA ALA A 5 -4.34 -6.25 -7.09
C ALA A 5 -4.60 -4.90 -6.41
N GLU A 6 -3.53 -4.16 -6.09
CA GLU A 6 -3.60 -2.81 -5.56
C GLU A 6 -3.63 -1.82 -6.74
N VAL A 7 -4.84 -1.49 -7.18
CA VAL A 7 -5.04 -0.66 -8.37
C VAL A 7 -5.30 0.77 -7.95
N VAL A 8 -4.28 1.62 -8.02
CA VAL A 8 -4.39 3.06 -7.82
C VAL A 8 -4.74 3.74 -9.15
N HIS A 9 -5.84 3.33 -9.76
CA HIS A 9 -6.42 4.12 -10.85
C HIS A 9 -7.53 4.96 -10.24
N LEU A 10 -7.21 6.21 -9.89
CA LEU A 10 -8.21 7.22 -9.54
C LEU A 10 -8.97 7.62 -10.82
N VAL A 11 -9.85 6.74 -11.32
CA VAL A 11 -10.82 7.14 -12.35
C VAL A 11 -11.87 7.95 -11.59
N GLY A 12 -11.77 9.27 -11.63
CA GLY A 12 -12.71 10.15 -10.95
C GLY A 12 -12.72 11.55 -11.55
N GLU A 13 -13.80 12.28 -11.29
CA GLU A 13 -13.88 13.72 -11.57
C GLU A 13 -12.86 14.47 -10.70
N VAL A 14 -12.28 15.54 -11.25
CA VAL A 14 -11.33 16.40 -10.52
C VAL A 14 -11.99 16.95 -9.26
N GLY A 15 -11.37 16.74 -8.10
CA GLY A 15 -11.87 17.23 -6.80
C GLY A 15 -12.87 16.30 -6.11
N CYS A 16 -13.18 15.12 -6.67
CA CYS A 16 -13.98 14.10 -6.00
C CYS A 16 -13.08 12.99 -5.48
N ALA A 17 -12.90 12.96 -4.15
CA ALA A 17 -12.22 11.88 -3.48
C ALA A 17 -12.98 10.55 -3.62
N PRO A 18 -12.30 9.40 -3.72
CA PRO A 18 -12.94 8.09 -3.63
C PRO A 18 -13.86 7.97 -2.40
N ASP A 19 -15.03 7.34 -2.60
CA ASP A 19 -15.99 7.05 -1.55
C ASP A 19 -15.44 5.97 -0.60
N LEU A 20 -15.32 6.32 0.68
CA LEU A 20 -14.80 5.42 1.72
C LEU A 20 -15.89 4.73 2.54
N ARG A 21 -17.16 4.78 2.13
CA ARG A 21 -18.22 3.99 2.77
C ARG A 21 -18.01 2.50 2.46
N LEU A 22 -18.18 1.65 3.48
CA LEU A 22 -17.85 0.22 3.38
C LEU A 22 -18.65 -0.52 2.30
N ASP A 23 -19.91 -0.15 2.07
CA ASP A 23 -20.76 -0.71 1.01
C ASP A 23 -20.25 -0.35 -0.39
N ALA A 24 -19.83 0.91 -0.60
CA ALA A 24 -19.22 1.37 -1.84
C ALA A 24 -17.88 0.67 -2.09
N LEU A 25 -17.02 0.57 -1.07
CA LEU A 25 -15.73 -0.13 -1.14
C LEU A 25 -15.91 -1.62 -1.45
N PHE A 26 -16.85 -2.30 -0.78
CA PHE A 26 -17.12 -3.71 -1.02
C PHE A 26 -17.64 -3.94 -2.45
N ASP A 27 -18.54 -3.09 -2.95
CA ASP A 27 -19.03 -3.18 -4.32
C ASP A 27 -17.92 -2.96 -5.36
N LYS A 28 -17.10 -1.91 -5.18
CA LYS A 28 -15.97 -1.58 -6.07
C LYS A 28 -14.91 -2.68 -6.08
N ILE A 29 -14.40 -3.05 -4.90
CA ILE A 29 -13.21 -3.90 -4.78
C ILE A 29 -13.58 -5.37 -4.87
N VAL A 30 -14.60 -5.82 -4.15
CA VAL A 30 -14.94 -7.25 -4.06
C VAL A 30 -15.83 -7.69 -5.21
N ARG A 31 -16.97 -7.01 -5.42
CA ARG A 31 -17.96 -7.43 -6.44
C ARG A 31 -17.50 -7.10 -7.85
N LYS A 32 -17.04 -5.88 -8.09
CA LYS A 32 -16.57 -5.39 -9.39
C LYS A 32 -15.10 -5.72 -9.67
N ARG A 33 -14.40 -6.33 -8.70
CA ARG A 33 -12.99 -6.75 -8.83
C ARG A 33 -12.06 -5.63 -9.28
N ARG A 34 -12.33 -4.40 -8.85
CA ARG A 34 -11.40 -3.28 -9.00
C ARG A 34 -10.42 -3.29 -7.84
N GLY A 35 -9.32 -2.56 -7.94
CA GLY A 35 -8.51 -2.26 -6.77
C GLY A 35 -8.91 -0.93 -6.15
N GLY A 36 -8.02 -0.42 -5.31
CA GLY A 36 -8.05 0.94 -4.78
C GLY A 36 -6.64 1.32 -4.34
N TYR A 37 -6.52 2.48 -3.71
CA TYR A 37 -5.30 2.89 -3.01
C TYR A 37 -5.45 2.76 -1.48
N CYS A 38 -4.47 3.27 -0.73
CA CYS A 38 -4.35 3.03 0.71
C CYS A 38 -5.60 3.29 1.53
N PHE A 39 -6.30 4.40 1.28
CA PHE A 39 -7.52 4.74 2.03
C PHE A 39 -8.66 3.76 1.80
N GLU A 40 -8.76 3.19 0.61
CA GLU A 40 -9.80 2.22 0.23
C GLU A 40 -9.44 0.80 0.67
N LEU A 41 -8.21 0.37 0.37
CA LEU A 41 -7.74 -0.99 0.62
C LEU A 41 -7.56 -1.27 2.11
N ASN A 42 -6.88 -0.38 2.83
CA ASN A 42 -6.66 -0.58 4.27
C ASN A 42 -7.96 -0.42 5.06
N LYS A 43 -8.91 0.43 4.64
CA LYS A 43 -10.22 0.52 5.28
C LYS A 43 -11.06 -0.75 5.09
N LEU A 44 -11.09 -1.29 3.86
CA LEU A 44 -11.81 -2.53 3.60
C LEU A 44 -11.16 -3.73 4.33
N PHE A 45 -9.84 -3.76 4.40
CA PHE A 45 -9.10 -4.82 5.09
C PHE A 45 -9.23 -4.72 6.61
N GLU A 46 -9.24 -3.52 7.18
CA GLU A 46 -9.60 -3.28 8.57
C GLU A 46 -10.96 -3.87 8.91
N ALA A 47 -11.99 -3.56 8.13
CA ALA A 47 -13.34 -4.07 8.34
C ALA A 47 -13.38 -5.62 8.29
N LEU A 48 -12.61 -6.23 7.40
CA LEU A 48 -12.46 -7.69 7.35
C LEU A 48 -11.80 -8.24 8.63
N LEU A 49 -10.69 -7.66 9.07
CA LEU A 49 -9.97 -8.10 10.27
C LEU A 49 -10.84 -7.97 11.53
N VAL A 50 -11.55 -6.86 11.68
CA VAL A 50 -12.52 -6.64 12.78
C VAL A 50 -13.64 -7.69 12.73
N ALA A 51 -14.20 -7.97 11.55
CA ALA A 51 -15.24 -9.00 11.39
C ALA A 51 -14.73 -10.42 11.72
N LEU A 52 -13.42 -10.66 11.57
CA LEU A 52 -12.76 -11.91 11.97
C LEU A 52 -12.37 -11.94 13.47
N GLY A 53 -12.63 -10.87 14.22
CA GLY A 53 -12.39 -10.79 15.66
C GLY A 53 -11.00 -10.28 16.06
N TYR A 54 -10.22 -9.73 15.13
CA TYR A 54 -8.96 -9.07 15.45
C TYR A 54 -9.19 -7.66 15.98
N ASP A 55 -8.33 -7.21 16.89
CA ASP A 55 -8.19 -5.80 17.25
C ASP A 55 -7.36 -5.11 16.17
N ALA A 56 -8.05 -4.55 15.17
CA ALA A 56 -7.45 -3.83 14.04
C ALA A 56 -8.00 -2.40 13.99
N ARG A 57 -7.13 -1.45 13.65
CA ARG A 57 -7.46 -0.02 13.57
C ARG A 57 -6.54 0.71 12.61
N PRO A 58 -6.95 1.84 12.04
CA PRO A 58 -6.11 2.57 11.11
C PRO A 58 -4.97 3.29 11.84
N CYS A 59 -3.98 3.72 11.07
CA CYS A 59 -2.93 4.61 11.53
C CYS A 59 -2.55 5.64 10.45
N LEU A 60 -2.03 6.78 10.89
CA LEU A 60 -1.43 7.78 10.00
C LEU A 60 -0.05 7.30 9.57
N ALA A 61 0.26 7.46 8.29
CA ALA A 61 1.55 7.10 7.74
C ALA A 61 1.97 8.05 6.61
N ARG A 62 3.24 7.94 6.24
CA ARG A 62 3.86 8.64 5.11
C ARG A 62 4.96 7.80 4.48
N SER A 63 5.32 8.12 3.23
CA SER A 63 6.50 7.53 2.60
C SER A 63 7.79 7.96 3.31
N ALA A 64 8.77 7.07 3.30
CA ALA A 64 10.13 7.29 3.79
C ALA A 64 11.19 6.71 2.81
N ASP A 65 10.79 6.52 1.55
CA ASP A 65 11.59 5.89 0.49
C ASP A 65 12.66 6.81 -0.12
N VAL A 66 12.57 8.12 0.11
CA VAL A 66 13.58 9.10 -0.29
C VAL A 66 14.44 9.52 0.92
N PRO A 67 15.72 9.12 0.99
CA PRO A 67 16.60 9.48 2.10
C PRO A 67 16.72 10.98 2.31
N GLY A 68 16.50 11.44 3.55
CA GLY A 68 16.60 12.85 3.93
C GLY A 68 15.39 13.71 3.57
N GLN A 69 14.38 13.15 2.89
CA GLN A 69 13.10 13.79 2.65
C GLN A 69 12.07 13.31 3.68
N ARG A 70 11.20 14.22 4.12
CA ARG A 70 10.09 13.90 5.02
C ARG A 70 8.79 14.30 4.33
N ASP A 71 8.06 13.29 3.89
CA ASP A 71 6.78 13.51 3.22
C ASP A 71 5.70 13.99 4.22
N PRO A 72 4.66 14.69 3.73
CA PRO A 72 3.46 14.91 4.51
C PRO A 72 2.80 13.56 4.85
N ILE A 73 1.97 13.56 5.89
CA ILE A 73 1.09 12.42 6.16
C ILE A 73 0.11 12.33 5.00
N ASN A 74 0.20 11.25 4.22
CA ASN A 74 -0.57 11.05 2.99
C ASN A 74 -1.06 9.60 2.84
N HIS A 75 -0.87 8.77 3.87
CA HIS A 75 -1.14 7.35 3.80
C HIS A 75 -2.02 6.87 4.96
N ARG A 76 -3.05 6.10 4.65
CA ARG A 76 -3.78 5.30 5.64
C ARG A 76 -3.07 3.96 5.78
N GLY A 77 -2.36 3.76 6.89
CA GLY A 77 -1.83 2.46 7.26
C GLY A 77 -2.81 1.66 8.12
N LEU A 78 -2.42 0.45 8.51
CA LEU A 78 -3.22 -0.44 9.35
C LEU A 78 -2.37 -1.06 10.46
N LEU A 79 -2.89 -1.00 11.68
CA LEU A 79 -2.34 -1.69 12.84
C LEU A 79 -3.26 -2.80 13.28
N VAL A 80 -2.70 -3.94 13.67
CA VAL A 80 -3.44 -5.09 14.18
C VAL A 80 -2.70 -5.74 15.34
N SER A 81 -3.43 -6.16 16.37
CA SER A 81 -2.89 -7.00 17.45
C SER A 81 -2.93 -8.47 17.04
N VAL A 82 -1.77 -9.11 16.98
CA VAL A 82 -1.62 -10.54 16.69
C VAL A 82 -0.95 -11.19 17.89
N GLU A 83 -1.65 -12.10 18.56
CA GLU A 83 -1.15 -12.77 19.78
C GLU A 83 -0.73 -11.77 20.88
N GLY A 84 -1.42 -10.63 20.98
CA GLY A 84 -1.11 -9.56 21.92
C GLY A 84 0.05 -8.64 21.51
N VAL A 85 0.63 -8.85 20.32
CA VAL A 85 1.72 -8.04 19.77
C VAL A 85 1.19 -7.11 18.68
N LEU A 86 1.49 -5.82 18.79
CA LEU A 86 1.12 -4.83 17.78
C LEU A 86 1.97 -5.01 16.51
N ALA A 87 1.30 -5.14 15.38
CA ALA A 87 1.92 -5.28 14.07
C ALA A 87 1.32 -4.29 13.07
N SER A 88 2.15 -3.85 12.11
CA SER A 88 1.69 -3.19 10.89
C SER A 88 1.22 -4.25 9.89
N ALA A 89 0.07 -4.04 9.25
CA ALA A 89 -0.51 -4.95 8.25
C ALA A 89 -1.05 -4.17 7.06
N ASP A 90 -0.17 -3.47 6.35
CA ASP A 90 -0.51 -2.59 5.24
C ASP A 90 -0.73 -3.35 3.93
N VAL A 91 -1.91 -3.19 3.33
CA VAL A 91 -2.31 -3.79 2.05
C VAL A 91 -2.66 -2.75 0.99
N GLY A 92 -2.18 -1.51 1.16
CA GLY A 92 -2.50 -0.42 0.23
C GLY A 92 -1.37 0.57 -0.03
N TYR A 93 -0.16 0.30 0.47
CA TYR A 93 1.04 1.09 0.18
C TYR A 93 1.57 0.87 -1.24
N GLY A 94 1.31 -0.30 -1.84
CA GLY A 94 2.02 -0.78 -3.00
C GLY A 94 3.34 -1.47 -2.63
N GLY A 95 4.28 -1.43 -3.56
CA GLY A 95 5.65 -1.90 -3.33
C GLY A 95 6.57 -0.73 -2.98
N PRO A 96 7.58 -0.91 -2.09
CA PRO A 96 8.06 -2.18 -1.53
C PRO A 96 7.73 -2.37 -0.02
N ALA A 97 6.46 -2.29 0.39
CA ALA A 97 6.04 -2.56 1.79
C ALA A 97 6.15 -4.05 2.19
N PRO A 98 6.03 -4.42 3.48
CA PRO A 98 5.95 -5.82 3.91
C PRO A 98 4.75 -6.56 3.30
N GLY A 99 4.95 -7.76 2.77
CA GLY A 99 3.87 -8.60 2.22
C GLY A 99 3.06 -9.38 3.27
N GLY A 100 2.99 -8.88 4.50
CA GLY A 100 2.41 -9.55 5.66
C GLY A 100 2.63 -8.74 6.94
N PRO A 101 2.15 -9.23 8.10
CA PRO A 101 2.24 -8.48 9.34
C PRO A 101 3.70 -8.30 9.78
N LEU A 102 4.08 -7.07 10.12
CA LEU A 102 5.38 -6.72 10.67
C LEU A 102 5.22 -6.33 12.13
N ARG A 103 5.75 -7.14 13.06
CA ARG A 103 5.68 -6.84 14.51
C ARG A 103 6.53 -5.60 14.80
N LEU A 104 5.97 -4.62 15.51
CA LEU A 104 6.69 -3.36 15.77
C LEU A 104 7.81 -3.57 16.79
N GLU A 105 7.55 -4.28 17.89
CA GLU A 105 8.51 -4.48 18.97
C GLU A 105 9.38 -5.75 18.81
N ALA A 106 9.58 -6.20 17.57
CA ALA A 106 10.47 -7.34 17.32
C ALA A 106 11.93 -6.96 17.58
N SER A 107 12.70 -7.91 18.11
CA SER A 107 14.15 -7.76 18.21
C SER A 107 14.81 -8.04 16.86
N GLY A 108 14.97 -7.00 16.04
CA GLY A 108 15.70 -7.04 14.79
C GLY A 108 14.87 -7.41 13.54
N PRO A 109 15.55 -7.76 12.43
CA PRO A 109 14.89 -7.98 11.15
C PRO A 109 14.00 -9.22 11.11
N GLN A 110 12.87 -9.11 10.40
CA GLN A 110 11.82 -10.10 10.21
C GLN A 110 11.70 -10.50 8.74
N GLY A 111 11.62 -11.80 8.47
CA GLY A 111 11.29 -12.31 7.14
C GLY A 111 9.79 -12.18 6.87
N VAL A 112 9.40 -11.33 5.93
CA VAL A 112 8.00 -11.11 5.56
C VAL A 112 7.86 -11.19 4.04
N GLY A 113 7.09 -12.17 3.55
CA GLY A 113 6.83 -12.32 2.12
C GLY A 113 8.09 -12.57 1.26
N GLY A 114 9.09 -13.27 1.81
CA GLY A 114 10.36 -13.56 1.12
C GLY A 114 11.37 -12.39 1.13
N GLU A 115 11.05 -11.30 1.81
CA GLU A 115 11.91 -10.13 1.98
C GLU A 115 12.18 -9.89 3.47
N CYS A 116 13.14 -9.02 3.79
CA CYS A 116 13.55 -8.77 5.16
C CYS A 116 13.23 -7.33 5.55
N PHE A 117 12.55 -7.15 6.68
CA PHE A 117 12.10 -5.84 7.16
C PHE A 117 12.37 -5.67 8.66
N GLU A 118 12.59 -4.45 9.12
CA GLU A 118 12.74 -4.12 10.54
C GLU A 118 11.81 -2.94 10.87
N ALA A 119 11.13 -3.01 12.00
CA ALA A 119 10.43 -1.87 12.56
C ALA A 119 11.39 -1.13 13.50
N VAL A 120 11.65 0.14 13.20
CA VAL A 120 12.58 0.99 13.94
C VAL A 120 11.77 2.06 14.65
N ARG A 121 11.81 2.06 15.99
CA ARG A 121 11.17 3.11 16.77
C ARG A 121 11.90 4.44 16.55
N LEU A 122 11.17 5.47 16.14
CA LEU A 122 11.70 6.83 15.95
C LEU A 122 11.49 7.69 17.19
N ASP A 123 10.30 7.60 17.79
CA ASP A 123 9.94 8.28 19.04
C ASP A 123 8.86 7.46 19.80
N GLU A 124 8.11 8.10 20.70
CA GLU A 124 7.04 7.46 21.47
C GLU A 124 5.90 6.92 20.61
N ALA A 125 5.57 7.59 19.50
CA ALA A 125 4.42 7.29 18.66
C ALA A 125 4.83 6.86 17.24
N TRP A 126 6.00 7.22 16.75
CA TRP A 126 6.42 6.98 15.37
C TRP A 126 7.38 5.81 15.25
N TRP A 127 7.13 5.01 14.21
CA TRP A 127 7.95 3.88 13.80
C TRP A 127 8.25 4.00 12.31
N ARG A 128 9.45 3.60 11.90
CA ARG A 128 9.82 3.44 10.50
C ARG A 128 9.91 1.98 10.14
N VAL A 129 9.42 1.60 8.98
CA VAL A 129 9.63 0.29 8.39
C VAL A 129 10.83 0.39 7.47
N ASP A 130 11.92 -0.28 7.83
CA ASP A 130 13.11 -0.40 6.99
C ASP A 130 13.07 -1.73 6.23
N ARG A 131 13.40 -1.70 4.93
CA ARG A 131 13.62 -2.89 4.12
C ARG A 131 15.11 -3.18 3.99
N PHE A 132 15.46 -4.46 4.06
CA PHE A 132 16.82 -4.96 4.03
C PHE A 132 17.05 -5.84 2.82
N ARG A 133 18.17 -5.59 2.16
CA ARG A 133 18.67 -6.49 1.13
C ARG A 133 19.97 -7.14 1.60
N ALA A 134 19.87 -8.35 2.14
CA ALA A 134 21.01 -9.10 2.65
C ALA A 134 22.15 -9.26 1.62
N SER A 135 21.82 -9.39 0.34
CA SER A 135 22.82 -9.55 -0.73
C SER A 135 23.71 -8.32 -0.94
N THR A 136 23.24 -7.12 -0.57
CA THR A 136 23.97 -5.86 -0.78
C THR A 136 24.29 -5.13 0.53
N GLY A 137 23.71 -5.55 1.65
CA GLY A 137 23.77 -4.81 2.92
C GLY A 137 22.96 -3.50 2.91
N GLU A 138 22.20 -3.25 1.84
CA GLU A 138 21.40 -2.03 1.69
C GLU A 138 20.21 -2.04 2.66
N ARG A 139 20.01 -0.89 3.32
CA ARG A 139 18.88 -0.59 4.19
C ARG A 139 18.19 0.64 3.64
N LEU A 140 16.89 0.54 3.39
CA LEU A 140 16.07 1.62 2.84
C LEU A 140 14.82 1.81 3.70
N GLY A 141 14.53 3.05 4.11
CA GLY A 141 13.24 3.37 4.73
C GLY A 141 12.12 3.16 3.71
N VAL A 142 10.99 2.60 4.13
CA VAL A 142 9.83 2.41 3.25
C VAL A 142 8.74 3.37 3.65
N LEU A 143 8.25 3.25 4.88
CA LEU A 143 7.19 4.09 5.40
C LEU A 143 7.42 4.41 6.87
N GLU A 144 6.91 5.54 7.31
CA GLU A 144 6.77 5.88 8.72
C GLU A 144 5.30 5.81 9.11
N LEU A 145 5.00 5.20 10.27
CA LEU A 145 3.65 5.06 10.80
C LEU A 145 3.57 5.59 12.23
N CYS A 146 2.42 6.15 12.58
CA CYS A 146 2.12 6.69 13.90
C CYS A 146 1.15 5.77 14.64
N ILE A 147 1.52 5.31 15.84
CA ILE A 147 0.68 4.42 16.65
C ILE A 147 -0.36 5.16 17.49
N ALA A 148 -0.46 6.49 17.42
CA ALA A 148 -1.54 7.22 18.07
C ALA A 148 -2.92 6.73 17.57
N ARG A 149 -3.95 6.86 18.40
CA ARG A 149 -5.32 6.55 17.98
C ARG A 149 -5.82 7.66 17.06
N VAL A 150 -6.47 7.24 15.98
CA VAL A 150 -7.10 8.08 14.96
C VAL A 150 -8.40 7.42 14.53
N GLU A 151 -9.28 8.22 13.95
CA GLU A 151 -10.62 7.80 13.52
C GLU A 151 -10.77 7.90 12.00
N ASP A 152 -11.87 7.38 11.46
CA ASP A 152 -12.11 7.39 10.02
C ASP A 152 -12.17 8.82 9.44
N GLU A 153 -12.65 9.75 10.25
CA GLU A 153 -12.79 11.18 9.95
C GLU A 153 -11.44 11.85 9.65
N ASP A 154 -10.36 11.40 10.30
CA ASP A 154 -9.00 11.92 10.08
C ASP A 154 -8.52 11.65 8.64
N PHE A 155 -9.05 10.60 8.01
CA PHE A 155 -8.68 10.19 6.67
C PHE A 155 -9.50 10.86 5.58
N ALA A 156 -10.65 11.46 5.88
CA ALA A 156 -11.48 12.11 4.86
C ALA A 156 -10.76 13.33 4.25
N ALA A 157 -10.11 14.14 5.08
CA ALA A 157 -9.33 15.30 4.62
C ALA A 157 -8.09 14.87 3.82
N LEU A 158 -7.40 13.82 4.27
CA LEU A 158 -6.23 13.27 3.60
C LEU A 158 -6.58 12.65 2.24
N ASN A 159 -7.65 11.86 2.19
CA ASN A 159 -8.21 11.30 0.96
C ASN A 159 -8.53 12.41 -0.06
N LEU A 160 -9.23 13.47 0.39
CA LEU A 160 -9.54 14.62 -0.45
C LEU A 160 -8.27 15.31 -0.95
N ALA A 161 -7.30 15.59 -0.07
CA ALA A 161 -6.04 16.23 -0.44
C ALA A 161 -5.28 15.42 -1.50
N CYS A 162 -5.20 14.09 -1.34
CA CYS A 162 -4.59 13.18 -2.30
C CYS A 162 -5.36 13.07 -3.63
N SER A 163 -6.57 13.60 -3.72
CA SER A 163 -7.41 13.60 -4.93
C SER A 163 -7.37 14.94 -5.68
N LEU A 164 -6.66 15.94 -5.17
CA LEU A 164 -6.50 17.24 -5.80
C LEU A 164 -5.48 17.20 -6.96
N PRO A 165 -5.59 18.10 -7.95
CA PRO A 165 -4.57 18.29 -8.99
C PRO A 165 -3.18 18.55 -8.40
N GLY A 166 -2.13 18.10 -9.10
CA GLY A 166 -0.73 18.23 -8.67
C GLY A 166 -0.26 17.16 -7.69
N THR A 167 -1.09 16.15 -7.41
CA THR A 167 -0.70 14.95 -6.64
C THR A 167 -0.38 13.79 -7.56
N GLU A 168 0.56 12.92 -7.16
CA GLU A 168 0.97 11.77 -7.99
C GLU A 168 -0.21 10.86 -8.37
N PHE A 169 -1.19 10.71 -7.47
CA PHE A 169 -2.36 9.86 -7.67
C PHE A 169 -3.34 10.43 -8.71
N ARG A 170 -3.26 11.73 -9.01
CA ARG A 170 -4.08 12.38 -10.03
C ARG A 170 -3.35 12.55 -11.35
N GLU A 171 -2.05 12.82 -11.30
CA GLU A 171 -1.22 13.10 -12.47
C GLU A 171 -0.74 11.82 -13.18
N GLN A 172 -0.81 10.66 -12.52
CA GLN A 172 -0.29 9.40 -13.06
C GLN A 172 -1.25 8.23 -12.84
N ASP A 173 -1.33 7.35 -13.84
CA ASP A 173 -1.96 6.05 -13.69
C ASP A 173 -1.02 5.10 -12.96
N LEU A 174 -1.44 4.64 -11.78
CA LEU A 174 -0.62 3.81 -10.90
C LEU A 174 -1.31 2.48 -10.64
N VAL A 175 -0.67 1.37 -10.98
CA VAL A 175 -1.21 0.04 -10.69
C VAL A 175 -0.11 -0.83 -10.13
N ASN A 176 -0.32 -1.40 -8.94
CA ASN A 176 0.62 -2.30 -8.30
C ASN A 176 -0.05 -3.63 -7.94
N MET A 177 0.69 -4.72 -8.02
CA MET A 177 0.22 -5.99 -7.51
C MET A 177 1.40 -6.81 -7.05
N ARG A 178 1.37 -7.23 -5.79
CA ARG A 178 2.31 -8.22 -5.27
C ARG A 178 2.08 -9.57 -5.94
N THR A 179 3.17 -10.22 -6.32
CA THR A 179 3.18 -11.62 -6.80
C THR A 179 3.77 -12.51 -5.71
N THR A 180 3.76 -13.83 -5.93
CA THR A 180 4.31 -14.82 -4.99
C THR A 180 5.79 -14.59 -4.64
N ASP A 181 6.54 -13.96 -5.54
CA ASP A 181 7.99 -13.79 -5.48
C ASP A 181 8.44 -12.36 -5.84
N GLY A 182 7.54 -11.38 -5.85
CA GLY A 182 7.86 -10.01 -6.23
C GLY A 182 6.63 -9.12 -6.42
N HIS A 183 6.63 -8.30 -7.47
CA HIS A 183 5.50 -7.43 -7.80
C HIS A 183 5.50 -7.05 -9.28
N VAL A 184 4.34 -6.62 -9.76
CA VAL A 184 4.15 -5.96 -11.04
C VAL A 184 3.63 -4.55 -10.76
N ALA A 185 4.29 -3.54 -11.32
CA ALA A 185 3.89 -2.15 -11.19
C ALA A 185 3.82 -1.48 -12.56
N LEU A 186 2.76 -0.73 -12.82
CA LEU A 186 2.59 0.13 -13.99
C LEU A 186 2.45 1.57 -13.50
N THR A 187 3.29 2.46 -14.02
CA THR A 187 3.28 3.90 -13.72
C THR A 187 3.25 4.65 -15.04
N GLY A 188 2.10 5.21 -15.40
CA GLY A 188 1.85 5.71 -16.75
C GLY A 188 2.14 4.61 -17.80
N TRP A 189 3.16 4.82 -18.63
CA TRP A 189 3.58 3.89 -19.68
C TRP A 189 4.64 2.89 -19.25
N ARG A 190 5.14 2.99 -18.01
CA ARG A 190 6.29 2.22 -17.56
C ARG A 190 5.86 1.00 -16.75
N LEU A 191 6.11 -0.19 -17.29
CA LEU A 191 5.88 -1.47 -16.64
C LEU A 191 7.15 -2.00 -15.97
N VAL A 192 7.08 -2.25 -14.67
CA VAL A 192 8.13 -2.89 -13.88
C VAL A 192 7.63 -4.24 -13.39
N ILE A 193 8.35 -5.30 -13.74
CA ILE A 193 8.09 -6.66 -13.26
C ILE A 193 9.29 -7.11 -12.44
N ARG A 194 9.06 -7.46 -11.18
CA ARG A 194 10.04 -8.06 -10.28
C ARG A 194 9.62 -9.48 -9.91
N SER A 195 10.56 -10.41 -10.03
CA SER A 195 10.40 -11.83 -9.68
C SER A 195 11.74 -12.33 -9.14
N GLY A 196 11.81 -12.52 -7.82
CA GLY A 196 13.05 -12.76 -7.08
C GLY A 196 14.12 -11.70 -7.36
N ALA A 197 15.28 -12.18 -7.82
CA ALA A 197 16.41 -11.32 -8.21
C ALA A 197 16.22 -10.62 -9.56
N SER A 198 15.29 -11.10 -10.40
CA SER A 198 15.05 -10.54 -11.74
C SER A 198 14.23 -9.25 -11.66
N ARG A 199 14.61 -8.28 -12.50
CA ARG A 199 13.86 -7.04 -12.72
C ARG A 199 13.79 -6.77 -14.22
N ARG A 200 12.58 -6.66 -14.75
CA ARG A 200 12.32 -6.18 -16.11
C ARG A 200 11.64 -4.83 -16.05
N CYS A 201 12.07 -3.93 -16.91
CA CYS A 201 11.49 -2.60 -17.07
C CYS A 201 11.18 -2.43 -18.55
N LEU A 202 9.94 -2.13 -18.88
CA LEU A 202 9.45 -1.97 -20.24
C LEU A 202 8.72 -0.62 -20.33
N GLU A 203 8.99 0.14 -21.37
CA GLU A 203 8.16 1.28 -21.77
C GLU A 203 7.13 0.75 -22.76
N LEU A 204 5.86 1.05 -22.51
CA LEU A 204 4.72 0.57 -23.28
C LEU A 204 4.24 1.63 -24.28
N GLY A 205 3.74 1.18 -25.42
CA GLY A 205 2.90 1.99 -26.30
C GLY A 205 1.46 2.08 -25.79
N GLU A 206 0.71 3.03 -26.35
CA GLU A 206 -0.69 3.30 -25.97
C GLU A 206 -1.58 2.06 -26.03
N THR A 207 -1.43 1.26 -27.09
CA THR A 207 -2.23 0.05 -27.30
C THR A 207 -1.82 -1.13 -26.40
N GLU A 208 -0.67 -1.06 -25.73
CA GLU A 208 -0.15 -2.16 -24.89
C GLU A 208 -0.63 -2.07 -23.44
N VAL A 209 -1.02 -0.87 -22.97
CA VAL A 209 -1.46 -0.65 -21.59
C VAL A 209 -2.70 -1.48 -21.25
N ASP A 210 -3.71 -1.49 -22.12
CA ASP A 210 -4.94 -2.26 -21.91
C ASP A 210 -4.69 -3.77 -21.82
N GLU A 211 -3.76 -4.28 -22.65
CA GLU A 211 -3.36 -5.69 -22.58
C GLU A 211 -2.66 -5.99 -21.26
N VAL A 212 -1.76 -5.11 -20.81
CA VAL A 212 -1.05 -5.25 -19.54
C VAL A 212 -2.01 -5.20 -18.35
N LEU A 213 -2.97 -4.27 -18.34
CA LEU A 213 -4.02 -4.14 -17.34
C LEU A 213 -4.86 -5.42 -17.24
N ARG A 214 -5.30 -5.98 -18.37
CA ARG A 214 -6.04 -7.25 -18.40
C ARG A 214 -5.19 -8.42 -17.96
N ARG A 215 -3.98 -8.56 -18.52
CA ARG A 215 -3.13 -9.73 -18.35
C ARG A 215 -2.57 -9.86 -16.94
N PHE A 216 -2.01 -8.76 -16.41
CA PHE A 216 -1.32 -8.79 -15.12
C PHE A 216 -2.28 -8.48 -13.97
N PHE A 217 -3.17 -7.50 -14.14
CA PHE A 217 -3.99 -6.99 -13.04
C PHE A 217 -5.45 -7.48 -13.08
N GLY A 218 -5.87 -8.13 -14.17
CA GLY A 218 -7.24 -8.60 -14.33
C GLY A 218 -8.26 -7.47 -14.48
N LEU A 219 -7.80 -6.29 -14.93
CA LEU A 219 -8.63 -5.10 -15.10
C LEU A 219 -9.01 -4.92 -16.56
N SER A 220 -10.26 -4.58 -16.80
CA SER A 220 -10.76 -4.17 -18.12
C SER A 220 -11.44 -2.81 -17.95
N TYR A 221 -11.08 -1.86 -18.81
CA TYR A 221 -11.68 -0.53 -18.88
C TYR A 221 -12.42 -0.39 -20.20
#